data_AF-A0A9W9WLS3-F1
#
_entry.id   AF-A0A9W9WLS3-F1
#
_cell.length_a   1.000
_cell.length_b   1.000
_cell.length_c   1.000
_cell.angle_alpha   90.00
_cell.angle_beta   90.00
_cell.angle_gamma   90.00
#
_symmetry.space_group_name_H-M   'P 1'
#
loop_
_entity.id
_entity.type
_entity.pdbx_description
1 polymer ?
#
loop_
_entity_poly.entity_id
_entity_poly.type
_entity_poly.pdbx_seq_one_letter_code
_entity_poly.pdbx_strand_id
1 'polypeptide(L)'
;MPATIRAKFLPFGARRPTFIRSLYVEQLGIEYVISKEDKLITIYRSYRFIYIRGGIIRLIIGELLGRRDSIVYRKGGSMYIYSKSFFSGNSIVGANILLGAGIAFS
;
A
#
# COMPACT_ATOMS: atom_id res chain seq x y z
N MET A 1 23.18 17.57 -7.13
CA MET A 1 24.06 16.77 -6.24
C MET A 1 23.21 15.73 -5.53
N PRO A 2 23.19 14.44 -5.93
CA PRO A 2 22.32 13.48 -5.27
C PRO A 2 22.98 12.96 -4.00
N ALA A 3 22.28 13.12 -2.87
CA ALA A 3 22.70 12.64 -1.56
C ALA A 3 22.58 11.11 -1.48
N THR A 4 23.72 10.45 -1.35
CA THR A 4 23.86 9.00 -1.17
C THR A 4 23.39 8.62 0.24
N ILE A 5 22.10 8.35 0.40
CA ILE A 5 21.57 7.80 1.66
C ILE A 5 21.92 6.30 1.70
N ARG A 6 23.01 5.97 2.40
CA ARG A 6 23.37 4.60 2.78
C ARG A 6 22.18 3.95 3.49
N ALA A 7 21.52 3.00 2.83
CA ALA A 7 20.65 2.06 3.50
C ALA A 7 21.49 1.33 4.57
N LYS A 8 21.30 1.67 5.84
CA LYS A 8 21.84 0.89 6.96
C LYS A 8 21.18 -0.49 6.91
N PHE A 9 21.88 -1.42 6.27
CA PHE A 9 21.65 -2.85 6.32
C PHE A 9 21.67 -3.26 7.80
N LEU A 10 20.48 -3.39 8.40
CA LEU A 10 20.31 -3.94 9.73
C LEU A 10 20.92 -5.36 9.76
N PRO A 11 21.73 -5.70 10.78
CA PRO A 11 22.54 -6.90 10.78
C PRO A 11 21.69 -8.17 10.59
N PHE A 12 22.22 -9.03 9.74
CA PHE A 12 21.73 -10.35 9.35
C PHE A 12 21.76 -11.30 10.58
N GLY A 13 20.85 -11.13 11.55
CA GLY A 13 20.91 -11.91 12.79
C GLY A 13 19.65 -11.95 13.66
N ALA A 14 18.70 -11.03 13.49
CA ALA A 14 17.43 -11.13 14.19
C ALA A 14 16.48 -12.06 13.41
N ARG A 15 16.35 -13.34 13.84
CA ARG A 15 15.30 -14.25 13.39
C ARG A 15 13.93 -13.72 13.82
N ARG A 16 13.43 -12.71 13.12
CA ARG A 16 12.02 -12.30 13.13
C ARG A 16 11.37 -12.91 11.89
N PRO A 17 10.10 -13.34 11.97
CA PRO A 17 9.46 -14.17 10.93
C PRO A 17 9.68 -13.55 9.55
N THR A 18 10.45 -14.25 8.72
CA THR A 18 10.93 -13.84 7.39
C THR A 18 9.79 -13.38 6.47
N PHE A 19 8.58 -13.89 6.70
CA PHE A 19 7.38 -13.56 5.95
C PHE A 19 6.97 -12.07 6.06
N ILE A 20 7.10 -11.44 7.23
CA ILE A 20 6.66 -10.04 7.42
C ILE A 20 7.64 -9.07 6.72
N ARG A 21 8.92 -9.44 6.63
CA ARG A 21 9.96 -8.62 6.02
C ARG A 21 9.90 -8.65 4.49
N SER A 22 9.61 -9.80 3.87
CA SER A 22 9.54 -9.91 2.40
C SER A 22 8.58 -8.91 1.77
N LEU A 23 7.37 -8.85 2.30
CA LEU A 23 6.27 -8.10 1.70
C LEU A 23 6.40 -6.59 1.86
N TYR A 24 7.03 -6.18 2.96
CA TYR A 24 7.33 -4.77 3.18
C TYR A 24 8.36 -4.25 2.16
N VAL A 25 9.36 -5.08 1.83
CA VAL A 25 10.39 -4.73 0.86
C VAL A 25 9.81 -4.60 -0.55
N GLU A 26 8.88 -5.47 -0.94
CA GLU A 26 8.19 -5.38 -2.25
C GLU A 26 7.43 -4.07 -2.41
N GLN A 27 6.61 -3.71 -1.42
CA GLN A 27 5.75 -2.52 -1.50
C GLN A 27 6.56 -1.22 -1.45
N LEU A 28 7.61 -1.18 -0.62
CA LEU A 28 8.53 -0.06 -0.59
C LEU A 28 9.34 0.06 -1.88
N GLY A 29 9.79 -1.07 -2.43
CA GLY A 29 10.56 -1.09 -3.67
C GLY A 29 9.75 -0.51 -4.84
N ILE A 30 8.46 -0.86 -4.92
CA ILE A 30 7.54 -0.30 -5.92
C ILE A 30 7.37 1.21 -5.70
N GLU A 31 7.08 1.65 -4.47
CA GLU A 31 6.90 3.08 -4.19
C GLU A 31 8.18 3.90 -4.47
N TYR A 32 9.36 3.32 -4.25
CA TYR A 32 10.62 4.03 -4.48
C TYR A 32 10.88 4.38 -5.95
N VAL A 33 10.28 3.62 -6.88
CA VAL A 33 10.49 3.80 -8.33
C VAL A 33 9.42 4.69 -8.96
N ILE A 34 8.24 4.77 -8.35
CA ILE A 34 7.09 5.51 -8.88
C ILE A 34 6.92 6.87 -8.20
N SER A 35 6.23 7.79 -8.87
CA SER A 35 5.85 9.09 -8.31
C SER A 35 4.51 9.01 -7.56
N LYS A 36 4.24 9.99 -6.69
CA LYS A 36 2.98 10.00 -5.92
C LYS A 36 1.75 10.26 -6.79
N GLU A 37 1.94 10.92 -7.92
CA GLU A 37 0.91 11.17 -8.92
C GLU A 37 0.52 9.88 -9.66
N ASP A 38 1.42 8.89 -9.73
CA ASP A 38 1.18 7.65 -10.47
C ASP A 38 0.04 6.85 -9.84
N LYS A 39 -0.84 6.35 -10.72
CA LYS A 39 -2.00 5.55 -10.35
C LYS A 39 -1.55 4.12 -10.05
N LEU A 40 -1.79 3.66 -8.83
CA LEU A 40 -1.43 2.30 -8.41
C LEU A 40 -2.68 1.49 -8.08
N ILE A 41 -2.77 0.28 -8.65
CA ILE A 41 -3.88 -0.64 -8.43
C ILE A 41 -3.42 -1.93 -7.74
N THR A 42 -4.13 -2.36 -6.70
CA THR A 42 -3.83 -3.62 -5.98
C THR A 42 -5.10 -4.37 -5.58
N ILE A 43 -4.90 -5.56 -5.02
CA ILE A 43 -5.95 -6.44 -4.48
C ILE A 43 -6.13 -6.22 -2.96
N TYR A 44 -6.43 -7.28 -2.23
CA TYR A 44 -6.83 -7.27 -0.81
C TYR A 44 -5.71 -7.03 0.21
N ARG A 45 -4.44 -6.99 -0.21
CA ARG A 45 -3.31 -6.73 0.70
C ARG A 45 -2.67 -5.37 0.45
N SER A 46 -3.46 -4.33 0.70
CA SER A 46 -3.22 -2.99 0.19
C SER A 46 -3.00 -1.91 1.26
N TYR A 47 -3.46 -2.11 2.51
CA TYR A 47 -3.41 -1.08 3.55
C TYR A 47 -2.02 -0.49 3.82
N ARG A 48 -0.96 -1.28 3.61
CA ARG A 48 0.44 -0.82 3.75
C ARG A 48 0.87 0.16 2.65
N PHE A 49 0.36 0.02 1.42
CA PHE A 49 0.67 0.97 0.34
C PHE A 49 0.17 2.37 0.68
N ILE A 50 -0.99 2.47 1.31
CA ILE A 50 -1.53 3.76 1.76
C ILE A 50 -0.64 4.38 2.84
N TYR A 51 -0.15 3.57 3.78
CA TYR A 51 0.80 4.05 4.76
C TYR A 51 2.09 4.57 4.10
N ILE A 52 2.66 3.81 3.17
CA ILE A 52 3.87 4.16 2.43
C ILE A 52 3.67 5.46 1.61
N ARG A 53 2.50 5.64 0.99
CA ARG A 53 2.14 6.85 0.24
C ARG A 53 1.92 8.10 1.10
N GLY A 54 1.88 7.95 2.42
CA GLY A 54 1.72 9.05 3.38
C GLY A 54 0.32 9.16 4.01
N GLY A 55 -0.47 8.09 3.95
CA GLY A 55 -1.74 7.99 4.66
C GLY A 55 -1.56 8.01 6.19
N ILE A 56 -2.52 8.62 6.88
CA ILE A 56 -2.48 8.75 8.34
C ILE A 56 -2.78 7.38 8.97
N ILE A 57 -1.82 6.84 9.72
CA ILE A 57 -1.92 5.51 10.36
C ILE A 57 -3.18 5.37 11.24
N ARG A 58 -3.58 6.44 11.95
CA ARG A 58 -4.79 6.45 12.78
C ARG A 58 -6.05 6.18 11.95
N LEU A 59 -6.15 6.72 10.75
CA LEU A 59 -7.31 6.52 9.88
C LEU A 59 -7.31 5.10 9.28
N ILE A 60 -6.12 4.55 8.94
CA ILE A 60 -5.98 3.17 8.46
C ILE A 60 -6.43 2.19 9.55
N ILE A 61 -5.90 2.33 10.76
CA ILE A 61 -6.28 1.49 11.90
C ILE A 61 -7.76 1.73 12.27
N GLY A 62 -8.25 2.96 12.16
CA GLY A 62 -9.66 3.30 12.32
C GLY A 62 -10.55 2.49 11.38
N GLU A 63 -10.15 2.32 10.11
CA GLU A 63 -10.89 1.51 9.13
C GLU A 63 -10.87 0.02 9.51
N LEU A 64 -9.70 -0.50 9.90
CA LEU A 64 -9.54 -1.89 10.34
C LEU A 64 -10.39 -2.22 11.57
N LEU A 65 -10.56 -1.25 12.47
CA LEU A 65 -11.40 -1.37 13.66
C LEU A 65 -12.87 -0.98 13.41
N GLY A 66 -13.23 -0.62 12.19
CA GLY A 66 -14.60 -0.23 11.84
C GLY A 66 -15.09 1.04 12.55
N ARG A 67 -14.21 2.03 12.73
CA ARG A 67 -14.56 3.36 13.27
C ARG A 67 -15.10 4.26 12.17
N ARG A 68 -15.97 5.21 12.54
CA ARG A 68 -16.51 6.21 11.60
C ARG A 68 -15.44 7.20 11.12
N ASP A 69 -14.51 7.56 12.01
CA ASP A 69 -13.38 8.45 11.69
C ASP A 69 -12.24 7.66 11.04
N SER A 70 -12.49 7.15 9.86
CA SER A 70 -11.58 6.29 9.11
C SER A 70 -11.45 6.73 7.65
N ILE A 71 -10.56 6.09 6.89
CA ILE A 71 -10.29 6.49 5.48
C ILE A 71 -11.53 6.34 4.59
N VAL A 72 -12.35 5.31 4.82
CA VAL A 72 -13.54 5.00 4.01
C VAL A 72 -14.80 4.97 4.87
N TYR A 73 -14.79 5.67 6.01
CA TYR A 73 -15.93 5.82 6.90
C TYR A 73 -16.60 4.48 7.30
N ARG A 74 -15.80 3.47 7.69
CA ARG A 74 -16.22 2.11 8.07
C ARG A 74 -16.81 1.26 6.92
N LYS A 75 -16.82 1.74 5.69
CA LYS A 75 -17.42 1.00 4.57
C LYS A 75 -16.49 -0.02 3.93
N GLY A 76 -15.19 0.10 4.15
CA GLY A 76 -14.19 -0.62 3.38
C GLY A 76 -13.45 -1.73 4.14
N GLY A 77 -13.26 -1.57 5.44
CA GLY A 77 -12.52 -2.53 6.25
C GLY A 77 -11.07 -2.72 5.78
N SER A 78 -10.54 -3.94 5.91
CA SER A 78 -9.14 -4.23 5.58
C SER A 78 -8.84 -4.32 4.08
N MET A 79 -9.85 -4.64 3.28
CA MET A 79 -9.67 -4.96 1.86
C MET A 79 -9.91 -3.74 0.97
N TYR A 80 -10.93 -2.93 1.27
CA TYR A 80 -11.36 -1.83 0.41
C TYR A 80 -10.87 -0.49 0.95
N ILE A 81 -9.70 -0.06 0.51
CA ILE A 81 -9.18 1.25 0.88
C ILE A 81 -8.76 2.00 -0.37
N TYR A 82 -9.29 3.22 -0.52
CA TYR A 82 -9.12 4.04 -1.72
C TYR A 82 -8.49 5.39 -1.36
N SER A 83 -7.69 5.92 -2.28
CA SER A 83 -7.18 7.30 -2.25
C SER A 83 -7.11 7.84 -3.68
N LYS A 84 -6.78 9.12 -3.84
CA LYS A 84 -6.86 9.83 -5.14
C LYS A 84 -6.06 9.14 -6.27
N SER A 85 -4.90 8.58 -5.96
CA SER A 85 -4.05 7.84 -6.92
C SER A 85 -3.89 6.36 -6.55
N PHE A 86 -4.73 5.85 -5.65
CA PHE A 86 -4.63 4.48 -5.15
C PHE A 86 -5.98 3.76 -5.22
N PHE A 87 -6.03 2.76 -6.09
CA PHE A 87 -7.21 1.94 -6.34
C PHE A 87 -6.99 0.56 -5.70
N SER A 88 -7.56 0.32 -4.53
CA SER A 88 -7.49 -1.01 -3.89
C SER A 88 -8.82 -1.43 -3.32
N GLY A 89 -9.01 -2.73 -3.08
CA GLY A 89 -10.34 -3.27 -2.77
C GLY A 89 -10.94 -4.11 -3.88
N ASN A 90 -10.12 -4.69 -4.74
CA ASN A 90 -10.62 -5.68 -5.69
C ASN A 90 -10.79 -7.03 -4.97
N SER A 91 -12.03 -7.37 -4.61
CA SER A 91 -12.36 -8.64 -3.93
C SER A 91 -12.41 -9.84 -4.87
N ILE A 92 -12.42 -9.60 -6.17
CA ILE A 92 -12.31 -10.65 -7.18
C ILE A 92 -10.85 -10.75 -7.60
N VAL A 93 -10.26 -11.92 -7.39
CA VAL A 93 -8.88 -12.20 -7.80
C VAL A 93 -8.78 -12.06 -9.32
N GLY A 94 -7.84 -11.24 -9.81
CA GLY A 94 -7.60 -11.01 -11.24
C GLY A 94 -8.34 -9.81 -11.85
N ALA A 95 -9.40 -9.30 -11.21
CA ALA A 95 -10.13 -8.13 -11.71
C ALA A 95 -9.27 -6.86 -11.76
N ASN A 96 -8.30 -6.75 -10.86
CA ASN A 96 -7.35 -5.64 -10.78
C ASN A 96 -6.48 -5.48 -12.05
N ILE A 97 -6.28 -6.55 -12.82
CA ILE A 97 -5.42 -6.54 -14.02
C ILE A 97 -6.12 -5.77 -15.15
N LEU A 98 -7.38 -6.11 -15.41
CA LEU A 98 -8.20 -5.44 -16.43
C LEU A 98 -8.45 -3.97 -16.06
N LEU A 99 -8.76 -3.71 -14.79
CA LEU A 99 -8.94 -2.35 -14.29
C LEU A 99 -7.64 -1.54 -14.40
N GLY A 100 -6.49 -2.15 -14.11
CA GLY A 100 -5.18 -1.52 -14.26
C GLY A 100 -4.88 -1.13 -15.70
N ALA A 101 -5.19 -2.02 -16.66
CA ALA A 101 -5.05 -1.73 -18.08
C ALA A 101 -5.93 -0.55 -18.53
N GLY A 102 -7.19 -0.51 -18.06
CA GLY A 102 -8.09 0.61 -18.34
C GLY A 102 -7.62 1.93 -17.72
N ILE A 103 -7.09 1.89 -16.49
CA ILE A 103 -6.52 3.06 -15.81
C ILE A 103 -5.26 3.58 -16.52
N ALA A 104 -4.45 2.68 -17.10
CA ALA A 104 -3.26 3.04 -17.86
C ALA A 104 -3.59 3.64 -19.23
N PHE A 105 -4.73 3.25 -19.82
CA PHE A 105 -5.21 3.81 -21.08
C PHE A 105 -5.78 5.23 -20.93
N SER A 106 -6.27 5.59 -19.74
CA SER A 106 -6.88 6.89 -19.43
C SER A 106 -5.94 7.89 -18.78
#